data_AF-A0A1V5WIW8-F1
#
_entry.id   AF-A0A1V5WIW8-F1
#
_cell.length_a   1.000
_cell.length_b   1.000
_cell.length_c   1.000
_cell.angle_alpha   90.00
_cell.angle_beta   90.00
_cell.angle_gamma   90.00
#
_symmetry.space_group_name_H-M   'P 1'
#
loop_
_entity.id
_entity.type
_entity.pdbx_description
1 polymer ?
#
loop_
_entity_poly.entity_id
_entity_poly.type
_entity_poly.pdbx_seq_one_letter_code
_entity_poly.pdbx_strand_id
1 'polypeptide(L)'
;MIALLISDTDTFVDRLEQIVAPCGFDIIRYRSAVKALDNIEEIRPHAVFISTADFPRHWKTIVQYIRSDTARDETVIVLLINDRFSNDEADKAIHIGVQAMIREDGAGSGDDKTLRDLFSRYQFVDDTRSERLISRIRDRTSFLFTNPLNDTIITGKVENLLDDEIRFKPDAPGAVADLSEGEPIADCTLKIGEKVFSLDCHVKKAGPMMILGVSGNREELASAIELTLRS
;
A
#
# COMPACT_ATOMS: atom_id res chain seq x y z
N MET A 1 1.39 -2.75 7.81
CA MET A 1 2.05 -1.42 7.77
C MET A 1 2.16 -0.92 9.19
N ILE A 2 3.08 -0.01 9.50
CA ILE A 2 3.16 0.54 10.86
C ILE A 2 2.69 2.00 10.85
N ALA A 3 1.70 2.30 11.68
CA ALA A 3 1.28 3.64 12.04
C ALA A 3 1.80 3.98 13.44
N LEU A 4 2.61 5.01 13.56
CA LEU A 4 3.13 5.49 14.82
C LEU A 4 2.22 6.58 15.37
N LEU A 5 1.58 6.35 16.50
CA LEU A 5 0.81 7.36 17.23
C LEU A 5 1.65 7.95 18.36
N ILE A 6 1.91 9.25 18.29
CA ILE A 6 2.61 10.01 19.32
C ILE A 6 1.56 10.84 20.08
N SER A 7 1.01 10.25 21.14
CA SER A 7 -0.03 10.84 21.99
C SER A 7 0.09 10.32 23.42
N ASP A 8 0.07 11.22 24.40
CA ASP A 8 0.07 10.90 25.83
C ASP A 8 -1.32 10.48 26.31
N THR A 9 -2.37 11.06 25.70
CA THR A 9 -3.77 10.77 26.01
C THR A 9 -4.39 9.70 25.10
N ASP A 10 -5.43 9.04 25.61
CA ASP A 10 -6.05 7.88 24.93
C ASP A 10 -7.19 8.30 23.98
N THR A 11 -7.45 9.60 23.89
CA THR A 11 -8.59 10.25 23.22
C THR A 11 -8.80 9.82 21.76
N PHE A 12 -7.72 9.58 21.02
CA PHE A 12 -7.77 9.30 19.58
C PHE A 12 -7.43 7.86 19.20
N VAL A 13 -7.06 7.00 20.16
CA VAL A 13 -6.52 5.65 19.88
C VAL A 13 -7.56 4.77 19.19
N ASP A 14 -8.72 4.60 19.83
CA ASP A 14 -9.79 3.71 19.34
C ASP A 14 -10.32 4.17 17.96
N ARG A 15 -10.45 5.49 17.78
CA ARG A 15 -10.85 6.08 16.50
C ARG A 15 -9.81 5.86 15.42
N LEU A 16 -8.53 6.05 15.74
CA LEU A 16 -7.45 5.82 14.80
C LEU A 16 -7.42 4.34 14.38
N GLU A 17 -7.53 3.42 15.33
CA GLU A 17 -7.62 1.97 15.08
C GLU A 17 -8.75 1.65 14.08
N GLN A 18 -9.95 2.18 14.28
CA GLN A 18 -11.08 1.97 13.36
C GLN A 18 -10.84 2.51 11.94
N ILE A 19 -9.99 3.52 11.79
CA ILE A 19 -9.72 4.16 10.49
C ILE A 19 -8.60 3.44 9.75
N VAL A 20 -7.50 3.10 10.43
CA VAL A 20 -6.29 2.59 9.77
C VAL A 20 -6.15 1.08 9.79
N ALA A 21 -6.83 0.35 10.70
CA ALA A 21 -6.83 -1.10 10.69
C ALA A 21 -7.41 -1.69 9.37
N PRO A 22 -8.52 -1.16 8.81
CA PRO A 22 -8.99 -1.59 7.48
C PRO A 22 -8.00 -1.32 6.36
N CYS A 23 -7.08 -0.35 6.54
CA CYS A 23 -6.02 -0.05 5.58
C CYS A 23 -4.78 -0.96 5.76
N GLY A 24 -4.77 -1.88 6.72
CA GLY A 24 -3.66 -2.80 6.98
C GLY A 24 -2.53 -2.22 7.83
N PHE A 25 -2.81 -1.21 8.66
CA PHE A 25 -1.86 -0.64 9.60
C PHE A 25 -2.02 -1.26 11.00
N ASP A 26 -0.89 -1.69 11.55
CA ASP A 26 -0.70 -1.94 12.97
C ASP A 26 -0.29 -0.64 13.65
N ILE A 27 -0.89 -0.34 14.80
CA ILE A 27 -0.59 0.89 15.53
C ILE A 27 0.43 0.62 16.63
N ILE A 28 1.49 1.41 16.63
CA ILE A 28 2.43 1.51 17.74
C ILE A 28 2.23 2.88 18.37
N ARG A 29 2.03 2.92 19.68
CA ARG A 29 1.83 4.17 20.41
C ARG A 29 2.99 4.52 21.31
N TYR A 30 3.40 5.79 21.26
CA TYR A 30 4.32 6.40 22.21
C TYR A 30 3.64 7.55 22.95
N ARG A 31 3.65 7.45 24.28
CA ARG A 31 3.24 8.54 25.20
C ARG A 31 4.34 9.57 25.45
N SER A 32 5.49 9.42 24.79
CA SER A 32 6.63 10.33 24.93
C SER A 32 7.21 10.65 23.56
N ALA A 33 7.15 11.93 23.18
CA ALA A 33 7.76 12.45 21.95
C ALA A 33 9.25 12.07 21.82
N VAL A 34 10.01 12.13 22.92
CA VAL A 34 11.45 11.84 22.91
C VAL A 34 11.71 10.36 22.64
N LYS A 35 10.97 9.46 23.30
CA LYS A 35 11.09 8.02 23.05
C LYS A 35 10.65 7.66 21.63
N ALA A 36 9.59 8.29 21.13
CA ALA A 36 9.15 8.09 19.76
C ALA A 36 10.25 8.49 18.78
N LEU A 37 10.89 9.65 18.98
CA LEU A 37 12.00 10.13 18.16
C LEU A 37 13.19 9.16 18.15
N ASP A 38 13.58 8.65 19.32
CA ASP A 38 14.69 7.70 19.47
C ASP A 38 14.44 6.38 18.74
N ASN A 39 13.18 5.92 18.67
CA ASN A 39 12.83 4.63 18.08
C ASN A 39 12.32 4.73 16.64
N ILE A 40 12.06 5.94 16.12
CA ILE A 40 11.44 6.10 14.79
C ILE A 40 12.36 5.58 13.67
N GLU A 41 13.67 5.64 13.88
CA GLU A 41 14.70 5.08 13.00
C GLU A 41 14.61 3.56 12.86
N GLU A 42 14.31 2.87 13.96
CA GLU A 42 14.17 1.42 13.98
C GLU A 42 12.79 1.00 13.46
N ILE A 43 11.74 1.69 13.92
CA ILE A 43 10.35 1.38 13.57
C ILE A 43 10.09 1.60 12.07
N ARG A 44 10.67 2.66 11.48
CA ARG A 44 10.40 3.11 10.10
C ARG A 44 8.91 3.11 9.77
N PRO A 45 8.12 3.95 10.46
CA PRO A 45 6.69 3.96 10.27
C PRO A 45 6.31 4.48 8.89
N HIS A 46 5.23 3.92 8.36
CA HIS A 46 4.65 4.33 7.08
C HIS A 46 3.77 5.58 7.28
N ALA A 47 3.20 5.71 8.47
CA ALA A 47 2.43 6.88 8.90
C ALA A 47 2.79 7.29 10.32
N VAL A 48 2.82 8.59 10.60
CA VAL A 48 3.07 9.16 11.92
C VAL A 48 1.96 10.14 12.25
N PHE A 49 1.29 9.91 13.37
CA PHE A 49 0.26 10.78 13.93
C PHE A 49 0.80 11.46 15.17
N ILE A 50 0.71 12.78 15.24
CA ILE A 50 1.28 13.55 16.36
C ILE A 50 0.20 14.41 17.01
N SER A 51 -0.10 14.18 18.29
CA SER A 51 -0.96 15.08 19.05
C SER A 51 -0.26 16.41 19.31
N THR A 52 -0.82 17.48 18.73
CA THR A 52 -0.34 18.86 18.93
C THR A 52 -0.76 19.40 20.30
N ALA A 53 -1.81 18.83 20.91
CA ALA A 53 -2.25 19.16 22.25
C ALA A 53 -1.30 18.60 23.32
N ASP A 54 -0.88 17.34 23.16
CA ASP A 54 0.03 16.67 24.09
C ASP A 54 1.49 17.11 23.87
N PHE A 55 1.88 17.40 22.61
CA PHE A 55 3.25 17.76 22.24
C PHE A 55 3.38 19.08 21.47
N PRO A 56 2.87 20.21 21.99
CA PRO A 56 2.84 21.50 21.27
C PRO A 56 4.22 22.05 20.92
N ARG A 57 5.25 21.67 21.70
CA ARG A 57 6.64 22.11 21.51
C ARG A 57 7.51 21.13 20.72
N HIS A 58 7.03 19.91 20.46
CA HIS A 58 7.86 18.86 19.86
C HIS A 58 7.44 18.49 18.44
N TRP A 59 6.18 18.71 18.06
CA TRP A 59 5.68 18.26 16.76
C TRP A 59 6.54 18.76 15.60
N LYS A 60 6.92 20.05 15.57
CA LYS A 60 7.79 20.62 14.53
C LYS A 60 9.14 19.90 14.44
N THR A 61 9.77 19.68 15.58
CA THR A 61 11.07 18.99 15.67
C THR A 61 10.97 17.56 15.15
N ILE A 62 9.90 16.84 15.51
CA ILE A 62 9.67 15.48 15.03
C ILE A 62 9.48 15.47 13.50
N VAL A 63 8.64 16.37 12.98
CA VAL A 63 8.40 16.46 11.53
C VAL A 63 9.68 16.78 10.77
N GLN A 64 10.43 17.79 11.22
CA GLN A 64 11.69 18.16 10.59
C GLN A 64 12.73 17.05 10.67
N TYR A 65 12.79 16.31 11.78
CA TYR A 65 13.68 15.15 11.91
C TYR A 65 13.31 14.05 10.91
N ILE A 66 12.01 13.70 10.79
CA ILE A 66 11.55 12.73 9.79
C ILE A 66 11.91 13.21 8.39
N ARG A 67 11.63 14.47 8.04
CA ARG A 67 11.87 15.05 6.71
C ARG A 67 13.34 15.31 6.39
N SER A 68 14.21 15.40 7.41
CA SER A 68 15.65 15.57 7.19
C SER A 68 16.33 14.30 6.64
N ASP A 69 15.66 13.15 6.75
CA ASP A 69 16.13 11.88 6.20
C ASP A 69 15.38 11.54 4.92
N THR A 70 16.09 11.53 3.79
CA THR A 70 15.54 11.14 2.49
C THR A 70 14.98 9.72 2.46
N ALA A 71 15.42 8.82 3.35
CA ALA A 71 14.85 7.47 3.48
C ALA A 71 13.47 7.47 4.18
N ARG A 72 13.04 8.61 4.73
CA ARG A 72 11.77 8.81 5.43
C ARG A 72 10.89 9.87 4.75
N ASP A 73 11.26 10.33 3.56
CA ASP A 73 10.51 11.34 2.81
C ASP A 73 9.08 10.85 2.47
N GLU A 74 8.93 9.53 2.32
CA GLU A 74 7.67 8.85 2.02
C GLU A 74 6.75 8.67 3.25
N THR A 75 7.25 8.87 4.48
CA THR A 75 6.43 8.71 5.70
C THR A 75 5.30 9.74 5.69
N VAL A 76 4.05 9.27 5.78
CA VAL A 76 2.87 10.14 5.90
C VAL A 76 2.86 10.76 7.29
N ILE A 77 2.81 12.09 7.39
CA ILE A 77 2.74 12.80 8.67
C ILE A 77 1.38 13.48 8.78
N VAL A 78 0.67 13.16 9.86
CA VAL A 78 -0.63 13.71 10.19
C VAL A 78 -0.56 14.35 11.58
N LEU A 79 -1.00 15.60 11.69
CA LEU A 79 -1.15 16.25 12.99
C LEU A 79 -2.56 16.06 13.52
N LEU A 80 -2.66 15.69 14.79
CA LEU A 80 -3.92 15.72 15.54
C LEU A 80 -4.00 17.09 16.22
N ILE A 81 -4.94 17.90 15.76
CA ILE A 81 -5.13 19.29 16.15
C ILE A 81 -6.39 19.45 16.99
N ASN A 82 -6.43 20.52 17.77
CA ASN A 82 -7.62 20.96 18.49
C ASN A 82 -7.92 22.41 18.13
N ASP A 83 -8.97 22.99 18.72
CA ASP A 83 -9.40 24.37 18.45
C ASP A 83 -8.36 25.45 18.82
N ARG A 84 -7.29 25.09 19.54
CA ARG A 84 -6.19 26.00 19.88
C ARG A 84 -5.12 26.05 18.80
N PHE A 85 -5.18 25.17 17.80
CA PHE A 85 -4.23 25.14 16.70
C PHE A 85 -4.55 26.27 15.70
N SER A 86 -3.67 27.27 15.66
CA SER A 86 -3.89 28.49 14.86
C SER A 86 -3.59 28.30 13.37
N ASN A 87 -4.13 29.18 12.52
CA ASN A 87 -3.82 29.20 11.09
C ASN A 87 -2.32 29.38 10.80
N ASP A 88 -1.61 30.19 11.59
CA ASP A 88 -0.15 30.36 11.46
C ASP A 88 0.62 29.06 11.76
N GLU A 89 0.12 28.24 12.68
CA GLU A 89 0.69 26.91 12.93
C GLU A 89 0.36 25.92 11.81
N ALA A 90 -0.81 26.05 11.17
CA ALA A 90 -1.19 25.25 10.01
C ALA A 90 -0.32 25.57 8.78
N ASP A 91 -0.07 26.84 8.50
CA ASP A 91 0.81 27.26 7.41
C ASP A 91 2.24 26.72 7.61
N LYS A 92 2.74 26.78 8.85
CA LYS A 92 4.03 26.17 9.20
C LYS A 92 4.02 24.66 9.00
N ALA A 93 2.95 23.98 9.41
CA ALA A 93 2.82 22.53 9.28
C ALA A 93 2.92 22.10 7.81
N ILE A 94 2.18 22.77 6.93
CA ILE A 94 2.23 22.53 5.48
C ILE A 94 3.64 22.79 4.95
N HIS A 95 4.25 23.92 5.33
CA HIS A 95 5.59 24.29 4.87
C HIS A 95 6.67 23.27 5.24
N ILE A 96 6.56 22.62 6.41
CA ILE A 96 7.53 21.61 6.87
C ILE A 96 7.18 20.17 6.44
N GLY A 97 6.18 19.99 5.58
CA GLY A 97 5.87 18.69 4.97
C GLY A 97 4.92 17.80 5.78
N VAL A 98 3.97 18.39 6.51
CA VAL A 98 2.80 17.69 7.05
C VAL A 98 1.77 17.48 5.95
N GLN A 99 1.27 16.25 5.79
CA GLN A 99 0.31 15.89 4.76
C GLN A 99 -1.13 16.19 5.13
N ALA A 100 -1.49 16.05 6.40
CA ALA A 100 -2.86 16.27 6.86
C ALA A 100 -2.90 16.77 8.31
N MET A 101 -3.99 17.46 8.64
CA MET A 101 -4.30 17.92 9.99
C MET A 101 -5.75 17.51 10.29
N ILE A 102 -5.97 16.94 11.48
CA ILE A 102 -7.23 16.27 11.85
C ILE A 102 -7.64 16.65 13.24
N ARG A 103 -8.94 16.84 13.46
CA ARG A 103 -9.43 17.18 14.78
C ARG A 103 -9.43 15.97 15.71
N GLU A 104 -8.73 16.11 16.82
CA GLU A 104 -8.64 15.11 17.88
C GLU A 104 -9.98 14.90 18.60
N ASP A 105 -10.75 15.99 18.73
CA ASP A 105 -12.02 16.09 19.46
C ASP A 105 -13.27 15.91 18.57
N GLY A 106 -13.11 15.94 17.25
CA GLY A 106 -14.23 15.98 16.32
C GLY A 106 -14.63 14.59 15.80
N ALA A 107 -15.81 14.09 16.20
CA ALA A 107 -16.48 12.96 15.55
C ALA A 107 -17.06 13.36 14.17
N GLY A 108 -16.22 13.91 13.30
CA GLY A 108 -16.60 14.38 11.97
C GLY A 108 -16.35 13.32 10.92
N SER A 109 -17.39 12.91 10.20
CA SER A 109 -17.30 12.03 9.02
C SER A 109 -16.37 12.56 7.91
N GLY A 110 -16.07 13.86 7.92
CA GLY A 110 -15.13 14.51 6.99
C GLY A 110 -13.67 14.10 7.22
N ASP A 111 -13.18 14.17 8.46
CA ASP A 111 -11.78 13.86 8.80
C ASP A 111 -11.45 12.38 8.58
N ASP A 112 -12.40 11.51 8.91
CA ASP A 112 -12.30 10.07 8.66
C ASP A 112 -12.20 9.78 7.16
N LYS A 113 -12.99 10.49 6.34
CA LYS A 113 -12.91 10.38 4.88
C LYS A 113 -11.57 10.92 4.38
N THR A 114 -11.08 12.04 4.90
CA THR A 114 -9.77 12.59 4.53
C THR A 114 -8.64 11.61 4.84
N LEU A 115 -8.68 10.90 5.98
CA LEU A 115 -7.70 9.85 6.27
C LEU A 115 -7.81 8.67 5.33
N ARG A 116 -9.03 8.19 5.06
CA ARG A 116 -9.24 7.09 4.11
C ARG A 116 -8.78 7.49 2.70
N ASP A 117 -9.05 8.71 2.27
CA ASP A 117 -8.59 9.26 0.99
C ASP A 117 -7.06 9.44 0.97
N LEU A 118 -6.46 9.87 2.08
CA LEU A 118 -5.01 9.98 2.22
C LEU A 118 -4.36 8.60 2.14
N PHE A 119 -4.80 7.64 2.95
CA PHE A 119 -4.21 6.31 2.99
C PHE A 119 -4.54 5.46 1.78
N SER A 120 -5.68 5.65 1.12
CA SER A 120 -5.92 5.05 -0.20
C SER A 120 -4.96 5.62 -1.24
N ARG A 121 -4.73 6.95 -1.29
CA ARG A 121 -3.70 7.52 -2.18
C ARG A 121 -2.31 6.98 -1.87
N TYR A 122 -1.96 6.78 -0.61
CA TYR A 122 -0.67 6.18 -0.24
C TYR A 122 -0.60 4.66 -0.49
N GLN A 123 -1.73 3.94 -0.49
CA GLN A 123 -1.82 2.58 -1.04
C GLN A 123 -1.60 2.56 -2.57
N PHE A 124 -1.79 3.69 -3.26
CA PHE A 124 -1.57 3.86 -4.70
C PHE A 124 -0.26 4.59 -5.09
N VAL A 125 0.49 5.18 -4.15
CA VAL A 125 1.70 6.02 -4.40
C VAL A 125 2.99 5.32 -3.90
N ASP A 126 2.91 4.05 -3.58
CA ASP A 126 4.05 3.29 -3.05
C ASP A 126 4.95 2.79 -4.19
N ASP A 127 5.63 3.65 -4.96
CA ASP A 127 6.45 3.19 -6.11
C ASP A 127 7.63 2.30 -5.63
N THR A 128 8.22 2.59 -4.47
CA THR A 128 9.36 1.86 -3.88
C THR A 128 8.98 0.61 -3.09
N ARG A 129 7.83 0.57 -2.41
CA ARG A 129 7.34 -0.68 -1.79
C ARG A 129 6.53 -1.51 -2.76
N SER A 130 5.83 -0.93 -3.74
CA SER A 130 5.29 -1.69 -4.86
C SER A 130 6.43 -2.39 -5.55
N GLU A 131 7.57 -1.76 -5.83
CA GLU A 131 8.74 -2.48 -6.36
C GLU A 131 9.18 -3.67 -5.48
N ARG A 132 9.22 -3.54 -4.15
CA ARG A 132 9.59 -4.66 -3.25
C ARG A 132 8.50 -5.73 -3.15
N LEU A 133 7.23 -5.35 -3.15
CA LEU A 133 6.06 -6.22 -3.06
C LEU A 133 5.87 -6.97 -4.38
N ILE A 134 5.95 -6.24 -5.49
CA ILE A 134 6.04 -6.73 -6.87
C ILE A 134 7.24 -7.66 -6.98
N SER A 135 8.43 -7.31 -6.48
CA SER A 135 9.58 -8.22 -6.50
C SER A 135 9.29 -9.49 -5.71
N ARG A 136 8.72 -9.41 -4.50
CA ARG A 136 8.39 -10.61 -3.71
C ARG A 136 7.35 -11.50 -4.38
N ILE A 137 6.34 -10.91 -5.01
CA ILE A 137 5.37 -11.64 -5.82
C ILE A 137 6.07 -12.23 -7.03
N ARG A 138 6.77 -11.43 -7.84
CA ARG A 138 7.50 -11.87 -9.04
C ARG A 138 8.46 -13.02 -8.75
N ASP A 139 9.21 -12.95 -7.66
CA ASP A 139 10.23 -13.94 -7.31
C ASP A 139 9.61 -15.24 -6.76
N ARG A 140 8.33 -15.21 -6.36
CA ARG A 140 7.59 -16.37 -5.82
C ARG A 140 6.41 -16.78 -6.69
N THR A 141 6.25 -16.19 -7.87
CA THR A 141 5.17 -16.50 -8.78
C THR A 141 5.69 -17.03 -10.10
N SER A 142 5.02 -18.06 -10.62
CA SER A 142 5.23 -18.54 -11.98
C SER A 142 3.88 -18.73 -12.64
N PHE A 143 3.75 -18.20 -13.84
CA PHE A 143 2.52 -18.29 -14.63
C PHE A 143 2.84 -18.93 -15.97
N LEU A 144 1.96 -19.82 -16.42
CA LEU A 144 2.00 -20.39 -17.76
C LEU A 144 0.59 -20.59 -18.26
N PHE A 145 0.44 -20.52 -19.57
CA PHE A 145 -0.80 -20.84 -20.27
C PHE A 145 -0.49 -21.42 -21.64
N THR A 146 -1.49 -22.01 -22.28
CA THR A 146 -1.38 -22.49 -23.66
C THR A 146 -2.03 -21.47 -24.58
N ASN A 147 -1.32 -21.01 -25.61
CA ASN A 147 -1.90 -20.11 -26.60
C ASN A 147 -3.06 -20.84 -27.32
N PRO A 148 -4.31 -20.34 -27.22
CA PRO A 148 -5.50 -21.02 -27.75
C PRO A 148 -5.53 -21.13 -29.27
N LEU A 149 -4.72 -20.34 -29.99
CA LEU A 149 -4.73 -20.31 -31.46
C LEU A 149 -3.77 -21.34 -32.09
N ASN A 150 -2.74 -21.76 -31.37
CA ASN A 150 -1.65 -22.57 -31.93
C ASN A 150 -1.08 -23.62 -30.97
N ASP A 151 -1.73 -23.83 -29.82
CA ASP A 151 -1.37 -24.81 -28.78
C ASP A 151 0.06 -24.68 -28.21
N THR A 152 0.72 -23.54 -28.45
CA THR A 152 2.07 -23.30 -27.93
C THR A 152 2.01 -22.95 -26.46
N ILE A 153 2.80 -23.63 -25.63
CA ILE A 153 2.94 -23.29 -24.21
C ILE A 153 3.70 -21.97 -24.09
N ILE A 154 3.08 -21.02 -23.40
CA ILE A 154 3.64 -19.70 -23.13
C ILE A 154 4.10 -19.67 -21.67
N THR A 155 5.41 -19.52 -21.49
CA THR A 155 6.06 -19.26 -20.21
C THR A 155 6.56 -17.81 -20.15
N GLY A 156 6.84 -17.35 -18.94
CA GLY A 156 7.32 -15.99 -18.74
C GLY A 156 7.37 -15.59 -17.28
N LYS A 157 7.51 -14.28 -17.05
CA LYS A 157 7.57 -13.69 -15.72
C LYS A 157 6.29 -12.93 -15.42
N VAL A 158 5.77 -13.12 -14.21
CA VAL A 158 4.69 -12.28 -13.68
C VAL A 158 5.34 -11.01 -13.13
N GLU A 159 5.13 -9.90 -13.82
CA GLU A 159 5.64 -8.59 -13.43
C GLU A 159 4.72 -7.92 -12.41
N ASN A 160 3.43 -8.27 -12.38
CA ASN A 160 2.53 -7.83 -11.32
C ASN A 160 1.33 -8.79 -11.24
N LEU A 161 0.78 -8.95 -10.04
CA LEU A 161 -0.40 -9.77 -9.76
C LEU A 161 -1.37 -9.01 -8.86
N LEU A 162 -2.56 -8.75 -9.40
CA LEU A 162 -3.72 -8.22 -8.69
C LEU A 162 -4.78 -9.34 -8.58
N ASP A 163 -5.84 -9.09 -7.81
CA ASP A 163 -6.94 -10.03 -7.59
C ASP A 163 -7.81 -10.26 -8.84
N ASP A 164 -7.77 -9.34 -9.81
CA ASP A 164 -8.51 -9.43 -11.07
C ASP A 164 -7.62 -9.34 -12.33
N GLU A 165 -6.30 -9.16 -12.18
CA GLU A 165 -5.39 -8.87 -13.30
C GLU A 165 -3.99 -9.45 -13.09
N ILE A 166 -3.43 -10.02 -14.16
CA ILE A 166 -2.04 -10.50 -14.22
C ILE A 166 -1.28 -9.71 -15.28
N ARG A 167 -0.17 -9.06 -14.89
CA ARG A 167 0.79 -8.50 -15.83
C ARG A 167 1.89 -9.51 -16.07
N PHE A 168 2.00 -9.94 -17.31
CA PHE A 168 2.83 -11.07 -17.68
C PHE A 168 3.74 -10.71 -18.85
N LYS A 169 5.03 -10.97 -18.67
CA LYS A 169 6.04 -10.81 -19.70
C LYS A 169 6.39 -12.20 -20.27
N PRO A 170 5.88 -12.56 -21.45
CA PRO A 170 6.21 -13.84 -22.09
C PRO A 170 7.70 -13.89 -22.44
N ASP A 171 8.30 -15.07 -22.31
CA ASP A 171 9.70 -15.30 -22.71
C ASP A 171 9.88 -15.14 -24.23
N ALA A 172 8.84 -15.46 -25.01
CA ALA A 172 8.79 -15.32 -26.46
C ALA A 172 7.58 -14.45 -26.89
N PRO A 173 7.73 -13.11 -26.97
CA PRO A 173 6.63 -12.21 -27.36
C PRO A 173 6.00 -12.50 -28.72
N GLY A 174 6.76 -13.05 -29.66
CA GLY A 174 6.24 -13.44 -30.98
C GLY A 174 5.19 -14.55 -30.91
N ALA A 175 5.23 -15.40 -29.88
CA ALA A 175 4.29 -16.50 -29.71
C ALA A 175 2.90 -16.04 -29.21
N VAL A 176 2.74 -14.76 -28.83
CA VAL A 176 1.48 -14.17 -28.37
C VAL A 176 1.01 -13.00 -29.24
N ALA A 177 1.69 -12.74 -30.35
CA ALA A 177 1.44 -11.58 -31.20
C ALA A 177 0.06 -11.63 -31.88
N ASP A 178 -0.47 -12.83 -32.12
CA ASP A 178 -1.74 -13.06 -32.81
C ASP A 178 -2.95 -13.04 -31.85
N LEU A 179 -2.73 -12.94 -30.54
CA LEU A 179 -3.80 -12.85 -29.56
C LEU A 179 -4.46 -11.47 -29.60
N SER A 180 -5.79 -11.47 -29.59
CA SER A 180 -6.60 -10.25 -29.61
C SER A 180 -7.14 -9.92 -28.21
N GLU A 181 -7.46 -8.65 -27.97
CA GLU A 181 -8.19 -8.25 -26.76
C GLU A 181 -9.55 -8.95 -26.70
N GLY A 182 -9.91 -9.45 -25.52
CA GLY A 182 -11.08 -10.28 -25.26
C GLY A 182 -10.86 -11.78 -25.43
N GLU A 183 -9.74 -12.24 -25.99
CA GLU A 183 -9.51 -13.66 -26.27
C GLU A 183 -9.46 -14.47 -24.96
N PRO A 184 -10.28 -15.53 -24.81
CA PRO A 184 -10.27 -16.38 -23.63
C PRO A 184 -9.05 -17.29 -23.62
N ILE A 185 -8.44 -17.44 -22.44
CA ILE A 185 -7.34 -18.36 -22.19
C ILE A 185 -7.76 -19.27 -21.03
N ALA A 186 -8.11 -20.49 -21.35
CA ALA A 186 -8.56 -21.47 -20.37
C ALA A 186 -7.39 -22.16 -19.68
N ASP A 187 -7.66 -22.72 -18.49
CA ASP A 187 -6.74 -23.63 -17.78
C ASP A 187 -5.35 -23.05 -17.53
N CYS A 188 -5.28 -21.74 -17.27
CA CYS A 188 -4.02 -21.09 -16.92
C CYS A 188 -3.53 -21.62 -15.57
N THR A 189 -2.22 -21.84 -15.47
CA THR A 189 -1.60 -22.30 -14.22
C THR A 189 -0.81 -21.16 -13.60
N LEU A 190 -1.20 -20.76 -12.40
CA LEU A 190 -0.48 -19.80 -11.56
C LEU A 190 0.02 -20.49 -10.31
N LYS A 191 1.33 -20.46 -10.08
CA LYS A 191 1.93 -20.88 -8.82
C LYS A 191 2.28 -19.64 -8.01
N ILE A 192 1.94 -19.63 -6.72
CA ILE A 192 2.34 -18.59 -5.75
C ILE A 192 2.93 -19.30 -4.53
N GLY A 193 4.25 -19.14 -4.31
CA GLY A 193 4.98 -19.90 -3.30
C GLY A 193 4.90 -21.40 -3.58
N GLU A 194 4.30 -22.17 -2.67
CA GLU A 194 4.08 -23.62 -2.82
C GLU A 194 2.68 -23.98 -3.33
N LYS A 195 1.77 -23.00 -3.48
CA LYS A 195 0.40 -23.24 -3.93
C LYS A 195 0.28 -23.09 -5.44
N VAL A 196 -0.53 -23.93 -6.07
CA VAL A 196 -0.84 -23.89 -7.50
C VAL A 196 -2.33 -23.66 -7.69
N PHE A 197 -2.67 -22.75 -8.59
CA PHE A 197 -4.02 -22.34 -8.94
C PHE A 197 -4.26 -22.62 -10.41
N SER A 198 -5.43 -23.17 -10.71
CA SER A 198 -5.99 -23.21 -12.06
C SER A 198 -7.03 -22.10 -12.18
N LEU A 199 -6.89 -21.27 -13.19
CA LEU A 199 -7.77 -20.12 -13.42
C LEU A 199 -7.97 -19.88 -14.91
N ASP A 200 -9.10 -19.29 -15.26
CA ASP A 200 -9.36 -18.83 -16.61
C ASP A 200 -9.01 -17.35 -16.72
N CYS A 201 -8.42 -16.97 -17.85
CA CYS A 201 -8.07 -15.60 -18.16
C CYS A 201 -8.76 -15.14 -19.44
N HIS A 202 -8.75 -13.82 -19.66
CA HIS A 202 -8.96 -13.24 -20.97
C HIS A 202 -7.90 -12.18 -21.24
N VAL A 203 -7.54 -11.98 -22.49
CA VAL A 203 -6.55 -10.98 -22.88
C VAL A 203 -7.17 -9.58 -22.77
N LYS A 204 -6.67 -8.73 -21.87
CA LYS A 204 -6.97 -7.28 -21.90
C LYS A 204 -6.01 -6.54 -22.83
N LYS A 205 -4.76 -7.01 -22.94
CA LYS A 205 -3.75 -6.45 -23.85
C LYS A 205 -2.74 -7.52 -24.25
N ALA A 206 -2.52 -7.69 -25.55
CA ALA A 206 -1.48 -8.55 -26.10
C ALA A 206 -0.18 -7.77 -26.39
N GLY A 207 0.93 -8.51 -26.52
CA GLY A 207 2.23 -7.96 -26.90
C GLY A 207 3.37 -8.37 -25.95
N PRO A 208 4.51 -7.66 -25.97
CA PRO A 208 5.68 -7.98 -25.13
C PRO A 208 5.44 -7.87 -23.62
N MET A 209 4.40 -7.12 -23.23
CA MET A 209 3.85 -7.10 -21.88
C MET A 209 2.36 -7.35 -22.02
N MET A 210 1.92 -8.54 -21.62
CA MET A 210 0.51 -8.92 -21.62
C MET A 210 -0.18 -8.44 -20.36
N ILE A 211 -1.44 -8.04 -20.52
CA ILE A 211 -2.37 -7.81 -19.42
C ILE A 211 -3.49 -8.82 -19.57
N LEU A 212 -3.67 -9.67 -18.57
CA LEU A 212 -4.68 -10.72 -18.55
C LEU A 212 -5.68 -10.44 -17.43
N GLY A 213 -6.97 -10.46 -17.72
CA GLY A 213 -8.01 -10.37 -16.71
C GLY A 213 -8.38 -11.76 -16.19
N VAL A 214 -8.55 -11.91 -14.88
CA VAL A 214 -8.89 -13.20 -14.24
C VAL A 214 -10.40 -13.39 -14.18
N SER A 215 -10.83 -14.56 -14.66
CA SER A 215 -12.22 -15.02 -14.71
C SER A 215 -12.37 -16.21 -13.75
N GLY A 216 -13.05 -16.00 -12.61
CA GLY A 216 -13.24 -17.04 -11.57
C GLY A 216 -12.15 -17.09 -10.49
N ASN A 217 -12.42 -17.78 -9.37
CA ASN A 217 -11.48 -18.00 -8.24
C ASN A 217 -10.83 -16.75 -7.61
N ARG A 218 -11.44 -15.56 -7.75
CA ARG A 218 -10.89 -14.28 -7.28
C ARG A 218 -10.66 -14.22 -5.77
N GLU A 219 -11.60 -14.73 -4.97
CA GLU A 219 -11.49 -14.73 -3.50
C GLU A 219 -10.31 -15.59 -3.00
N GLU A 220 -10.08 -16.72 -3.66
CA GLU A 220 -8.98 -17.63 -3.33
C GLU A 220 -7.63 -17.05 -3.76
N LEU A 221 -7.60 -16.41 -4.95
CA LEU A 221 -6.43 -15.68 -5.44
C LEU A 221 -6.07 -14.51 -4.53
N ALA A 222 -7.04 -13.69 -4.13
CA ALA A 222 -6.85 -12.57 -3.21
C ALA A 222 -6.28 -13.05 -1.85
N SER A 223 -6.84 -14.13 -1.32
CA SER A 223 -6.37 -14.74 -0.07
C SER A 223 -4.93 -15.26 -0.19
N ALA A 224 -4.57 -15.86 -1.33
CA ALA A 224 -3.22 -16.37 -1.59
C ALA A 224 -2.19 -15.27 -1.77
N ILE A 225 -2.57 -14.17 -2.44
CA ILE A 225 -1.76 -12.96 -2.55
C ILE A 225 -1.51 -12.42 -1.15
N GLU A 226 -2.55 -12.19 -0.35
CA GLU A 226 -2.42 -11.70 1.03
C GLU A 226 -1.49 -12.55 1.89
N LEU A 227 -1.63 -13.88 1.85
CA LEU A 227 -0.76 -14.80 2.60
C LEU A 227 0.71 -14.69 2.17
N THR A 228 0.95 -14.56 0.86
CA THR A 228 2.31 -14.45 0.30
C THR A 228 2.96 -13.11 0.65
N LEU A 229 2.15 -12.05 0.80
CA LEU A 229 2.62 -10.75 1.24
C LEU A 229 2.94 -10.69 2.74
N ARG A 230 2.28 -11.52 3.56
CA ARG A 230 2.48 -11.61 5.02
C ARG A 230 3.64 -12.53 5.43
N SER A 231 4.04 -13.49 4.58
CA SER A 231 5.16 -14.44 4.80
C SER A 231 6.50 -13.87 4.33
#